data_AF-A0A0W0ZCP6-F1
#
_entry.id   AF-A0A0W0ZCP6-F1
#
_cell.length_a   1.000
_cell.length_b   1.000
_cell.length_c   1.000
_cell.angle_alpha   90.00
_cell.angle_beta   90.00
_cell.angle_gamma   90.00
#
_symmetry.space_group_name_H-M   'P 1'
#
loop_
_entity.id
_entity.type
_entity.pdbx_description
1 polymer ?
#
loop_
_entity_poly.entity_id
_entity_poly.type
_entity_poly.pdbx_seq_one_letter_code
_entity_poly.pdbx_strand_id
1 'polypeptide(L)'
;MPKKAIVKSQPVFSLDALLEENAEEHIDLPQVKSAAVSAMRLLMLGNQQGYINEIYRLADFCAQLLNQGAPINTVVNAIKFGMANSYQQALDKVTSEIGLGQFQLTHSNPQTLAGQNLQKRVNTMRHYKDTPFAEITEAVITDSFVQASARFGADIGNFDFINCRPGN
;
A
#
# COMPACT_ATOMS: atom_id res chain seq x y z
N MET A 1 33.41 -23.67 63.93
CA MET A 1 33.83 -23.29 62.56
C MET A 1 34.51 -24.52 61.94
N PRO A 2 34.30 -24.89 60.67
CA PRO A 2 34.13 -24.03 59.50
C PRO A 2 32.82 -24.24 58.71
N LYS A 3 32.70 -23.37 57.69
CA LYS A 3 31.54 -22.97 56.89
C LYS A 3 31.15 -24.03 55.85
N LYS A 4 29.86 -24.39 55.74
CA LYS A 4 29.29 -24.99 54.53
C LYS A 4 29.03 -23.87 53.51
N ALA A 5 29.69 -23.95 52.36
CA ALA A 5 29.43 -23.08 51.23
C ALA A 5 28.04 -23.40 50.65
N ILE A 6 27.16 -22.40 50.62
CA ILE A 6 25.93 -22.42 49.84
C ILE A 6 26.34 -22.16 48.40
N VAL A 7 26.29 -23.19 47.56
CA VAL A 7 26.38 -23.03 46.11
C VAL A 7 25.08 -22.34 45.68
N LYS A 8 25.14 -21.03 45.47
CA LYS A 8 24.09 -20.29 44.78
C LYS A 8 24.05 -20.82 43.34
N SER A 9 23.02 -21.58 43.01
CA SER A 9 22.66 -21.86 41.62
C SER A 9 22.46 -20.52 40.91
N GLN A 10 23.32 -20.22 39.95
CA GLN A 10 23.11 -19.15 38.99
C GLN A 10 21.77 -19.40 38.27
N PRO A 11 20.99 -18.36 37.95
CA PRO A 11 19.83 -18.55 37.10
C PRO A 11 20.34 -19.00 35.74
N VAL A 12 19.96 -20.22 35.36
CA VAL A 12 20.15 -20.71 34.01
C VAL A 12 19.34 -19.78 33.12
N PHE A 13 20.04 -18.93 32.37
CA PHE A 13 19.45 -18.20 31.24
C PHE A 13 18.95 -19.27 30.27
N SER A 14 17.67 -19.62 30.36
CA SER A 14 17.05 -20.51 29.41
C SER A 14 17.02 -19.81 28.05
N LEU A 15 17.48 -20.51 27.01
CA LEU A 15 17.35 -20.05 25.63
C LEU A 15 15.87 -19.80 25.26
N ASP A 16 14.94 -20.48 25.93
CA ASP A 16 13.51 -20.28 25.76
C ASP A 16 13.07 -18.86 26.20
N ALA A 17 13.69 -18.31 27.24
CA ALA A 17 13.41 -16.94 27.70
C ALA A 17 14.00 -15.86 26.78
N LEU A 18 15.00 -16.20 25.94
CA LEU A 18 15.54 -15.33 24.89
C LEU A 18 14.74 -15.42 23.58
N LEU A 19 13.92 -16.46 23.42
CA LEU A 19 13.06 -16.65 22.25
C LEU A 19 11.65 -16.09 22.46
N GLU A 20 11.21 -15.93 23.71
CA GLU A 20 9.93 -15.30 24.06
C GLU A 20 9.93 -13.76 23.87
N GLU A 21 11.09 -13.12 23.64
CA GLU A 21 11.19 -11.68 23.36
C GLU A 21 11.09 -11.32 21.87
N ASN A 22 10.82 -12.31 20.99
CA ASN A 22 10.54 -12.11 19.57
C ASN A 22 9.11 -12.47 19.17
N ALA A 23 8.15 -12.23 20.07
CA ALA A 23 6.83 -11.81 19.61
C ALA A 23 6.95 -10.37 19.09
N GLU A 24 7.77 -10.15 18.05
CA GLU A 24 7.52 -9.04 17.15
C GLU A 24 6.07 -9.28 16.70
N GLU A 25 5.14 -8.44 17.18
CA GLU A 25 3.84 -8.29 16.55
C GLU A 25 4.12 -8.27 15.05
N HIS A 26 3.64 -9.29 14.34
CA HIS A 26 3.84 -9.42 12.91
C HIS A 26 3.24 -8.17 12.27
N ILE A 27 4.02 -7.09 12.12
CA ILE A 27 3.60 -5.86 11.48
C ILE A 27 3.24 -6.31 10.07
N ASP A 28 1.95 -6.27 9.74
CA ASP A 28 1.38 -6.88 8.55
C ASP A 28 1.67 -6.05 7.28
N LEU A 29 2.95 -5.73 7.09
CA LEU A 29 3.54 -5.08 5.93
C LEU A 29 3.24 -5.82 4.62
N PRO A 30 3.10 -7.17 4.58
CA PRO A 30 2.67 -7.85 3.36
C PRO A 30 1.29 -7.40 2.88
N GLN A 31 0.34 -7.16 3.79
CA GLN A 31 -1.01 -6.72 3.43
C GLN A 31 -1.02 -5.29 2.91
N VAL A 32 -0.27 -4.39 3.55
CA VAL A 32 -0.06 -3.00 3.06
C VAL A 32 0.53 -3.01 1.65
N LYS A 33 1.60 -3.79 1.42
CA LYS A 33 2.23 -3.92 0.09
C LYS A 33 1.25 -4.43 -0.96
N SER A 34 0.50 -5.49 -0.65
CA SER A 34 -0.45 -6.12 -1.56
C SER A 34 -1.62 -5.19 -1.92
N ALA A 35 -2.19 -4.49 -0.94
CA ALA A 35 -3.25 -3.52 -1.15
C ALA A 35 -2.75 -2.30 -1.95
N ALA A 36 -1.53 -1.81 -1.68
CA ALA A 36 -0.90 -0.74 -2.45
C ALA A 36 -0.67 -1.10 -3.92
N VAL A 37 -0.19 -2.32 -4.19
CA VAL A 37 -0.05 -2.84 -5.56
C VAL A 37 -1.40 -2.89 -6.26
N SER A 38 -2.43 -3.38 -5.56
CA SER A 38 -3.79 -3.49 -6.11
C SER A 38 -4.40 -2.12 -6.39
N ALA A 39 -4.28 -1.17 -5.46
CA ALA A 39 -4.73 0.21 -5.63
C ALA A 39 -4.04 0.89 -6.82
N MET A 40 -2.71 0.84 -6.90
CA MET A 40 -1.93 1.37 -8.03
C MET A 40 -2.43 0.80 -9.36
N ARG A 41 -2.59 -0.52 -9.46
CA ARG A 41 -3.04 -1.17 -10.68
C ARG A 41 -4.45 -0.74 -11.07
N LEU A 42 -5.38 -0.62 -10.12
CA LEU A 42 -6.75 -0.21 -10.38
C LEU A 42 -6.85 1.26 -10.79
N LEU A 43 -6.04 2.13 -10.17
CA LEU A 43 -5.90 3.52 -10.55
C LEU A 43 -5.47 3.63 -12.02
N MET A 44 -4.37 2.96 -12.37
CA MET A 44 -3.82 3.01 -13.73
C MET A 44 -4.76 2.37 -14.78
N LEU A 45 -5.60 1.39 -14.39
CA LEU A 45 -6.61 0.78 -15.25
C LEU A 45 -7.88 1.64 -15.43
N GLY A 46 -7.95 2.80 -14.78
CA GLY A 46 -9.13 3.65 -14.75
C GLY A 46 -10.34 2.99 -14.07
N ASN A 47 -10.12 1.99 -13.21
CA ASN A 47 -11.19 1.33 -12.46
C ASN A 47 -11.42 2.08 -11.15
N GLN A 48 -12.20 3.17 -11.23
CA GLN A 48 -12.41 4.08 -10.10
C GLN A 48 -13.05 3.40 -8.88
N GLN A 49 -14.08 2.58 -9.07
CA GLN A 49 -14.73 1.90 -7.94
C GLN A 49 -13.80 0.87 -7.30
N GLY A 50 -13.06 0.10 -8.11
CA GLY A 50 -12.06 -0.83 -7.61
C GLY A 50 -10.96 -0.10 -6.84
N TYR A 51 -10.48 1.02 -7.37
CA TYR A 51 -9.48 1.86 -6.71
C TYR A 51 -9.96 2.33 -5.34
N ILE A 52 -11.16 2.91 -5.25
CA ILE A 52 -11.73 3.39 -3.99
C ILE A 52 -11.82 2.25 -2.95
N ASN A 53 -12.25 1.06 -3.36
CA ASN A 53 -12.35 -0.09 -2.46
C ASN A 53 -10.97 -0.52 -1.93
N GLU A 54 -9.95 -0.57 -2.80
CA GLU A 54 -8.59 -0.92 -2.37
C GLU A 54 -7.94 0.20 -1.53
N ILE A 55 -8.25 1.47 -1.79
CA ILE A 55 -7.81 2.58 -0.93
C ILE A 55 -8.40 2.44 0.48
N TYR A 56 -9.68 2.07 0.61
CA TYR A 56 -10.27 1.84 1.94
C TYR A 56 -9.62 0.66 2.66
N ARG A 57 -9.32 -0.41 1.92
CA ARG A 57 -8.62 -1.57 2.49
C ARG A 57 -7.19 -1.22 2.91
N LEU A 58 -6.46 -0.48 2.08
CA LEU A 58 -5.12 -0.01 2.40
C LEU A 58 -5.15 0.95 3.59
N ALA A 59 -6.11 1.87 3.64
CA ALA A 59 -6.30 2.80 4.75
C ALA A 59 -6.57 2.09 6.08
N ASP A 60 -7.37 1.02 6.08
CA ASP A 60 -7.62 0.19 7.25
C ASP A 60 -6.32 -0.45 7.76
N PHE A 61 -5.55 -1.10 6.87
CA PHE A 61 -4.25 -1.67 7.24
C PHE A 61 -3.27 -0.61 7.75
N CYS A 62 -3.19 0.55 7.09
CA CYS A 62 -2.37 1.67 7.55
C CYS A 62 -2.78 2.13 8.94
N ALA A 63 -4.09 2.30 9.19
CA ALA A 63 -4.61 2.73 10.48
C ALA A 63 -4.31 1.71 11.59
N GLN A 64 -4.50 0.42 11.32
CA GLN A 64 -4.17 -0.64 12.27
C GLN A 64 -2.70 -0.60 12.67
N LEU A 65 -1.78 -0.48 11.70
CA LEU A 65 -0.35 -0.41 11.99
C LEU A 65 0.03 0.85 12.77
N LEU A 66 -0.49 2.02 12.39
CA LEU A 66 -0.22 3.27 13.10
C LEU A 66 -0.73 3.22 14.54
N ASN A 67 -1.93 2.67 14.75
CA ASN A 67 -2.52 2.52 16.08
C ASN A 67 -1.79 1.49 16.96
N GLN A 68 -1.09 0.53 16.35
CA GLN A 68 -0.15 -0.39 17.02
C GLN A 68 1.21 0.27 17.31
N GLY A 69 1.40 1.55 16.95
CA GLY A 69 2.63 2.29 17.20
C GLY A 69 3.68 2.15 16.09
N ALA A 70 3.34 1.58 14.93
CA ALA A 70 4.27 1.54 13.80
C ALA A 70 4.62 2.97 13.33
N PRO A 71 5.90 3.28 13.07
CA PRO A 71 6.28 4.58 12.54
C PRO A 71 5.65 4.84 11.17
N ILE A 72 5.13 6.04 10.94
CA ILE A 72 4.51 6.42 9.66
C ILE A 72 5.44 6.20 8.46
N ASN A 73 6.74 6.44 8.63
CA ASN A 73 7.76 6.17 7.61
C ASN A 73 7.83 4.70 7.21
N THR A 74 7.63 3.77 8.16
CA THR A 74 7.64 2.33 7.88
C THR A 74 6.48 1.96 6.97
N VAL A 75 5.29 2.50 7.25
CA VAL A 75 4.08 2.27 6.43
C VAL A 75 4.25 2.87 5.03
N VAL A 76 4.72 4.13 4.94
CA VAL A 76 5.01 4.81 3.67
C VAL A 76 6.03 4.01 2.83
N ASN A 77 7.12 3.55 3.44
CA ASN A 77 8.14 2.78 2.75
C ASN A 77 7.60 1.43 2.27
N ALA A 78 6.70 0.80 3.03
CA ALA A 78 6.06 -0.44 2.60
C ALA A 78 5.19 -0.23 1.35
N ILE A 79 4.39 0.85 1.32
CA ILE A 79 3.58 1.24 0.15
C ILE A 79 4.50 1.46 -1.06
N LYS A 80 5.50 2.35 -0.92
CA LYS A 80 6.46 2.68 -1.99
C LYS A 80 7.16 1.43 -2.54
N PHE A 81 7.64 0.56 -1.65
CA PHE A 81 8.31 -0.68 -2.02
C PHE A 81 7.39 -1.65 -2.77
N GLY A 82 6.17 -1.86 -2.27
CA GLY A 82 5.19 -2.72 -2.94
C GLY A 82 4.88 -2.24 -4.36
N MET A 83 4.57 -0.95 -4.49
CA MET A 83 4.28 -0.31 -5.77
C MET A 83 5.47 -0.40 -6.73
N ALA A 84 6.68 -0.06 -6.29
CA ALA A 84 7.87 -0.06 -7.14
C ALA A 84 8.16 -1.46 -7.72
N ASN A 85 8.04 -2.51 -6.90
CA ASN A 85 8.30 -3.88 -7.32
C ASN A 85 7.28 -4.42 -8.34
N SER A 86 6.06 -3.88 -8.35
CA SER A 86 5.00 -4.32 -9.27
C SER A 86 4.75 -3.34 -10.43
N TYR A 87 5.41 -2.18 -10.44
CA TYR A 87 5.10 -1.10 -11.37
C TYR A 87 5.23 -1.52 -12.84
N GLN A 88 6.30 -2.24 -13.20
CA GLN A 88 6.48 -2.73 -14.56
C GLN A 88 5.35 -3.69 -14.99
N GLN A 89 4.96 -4.60 -14.09
CA GLN A 89 3.85 -5.52 -14.35
C GLN A 89 2.52 -4.78 -14.53
N ALA A 90 2.29 -3.71 -13.76
CA ALA A 90 1.14 -2.85 -13.94
C ALA A 90 1.16 -2.12 -15.29
N LEU A 91 2.30 -1.58 -15.71
CA LEU A 91 2.48 -0.94 -17.02
C LEU A 91 2.23 -1.91 -18.19
N ASP A 92 2.73 -3.14 -18.09
CA ASP A 92 2.52 -4.17 -19.11
C ASP A 92 1.03 -4.50 -19.23
N LYS A 93 0.35 -4.65 -18.08
CA LYS A 93 -1.10 -4.88 -18.05
C LYS A 93 -1.88 -3.71 -18.64
N VAL A 94 -1.56 -2.49 -18.26
CA VAL A 94 -2.20 -1.26 -18.80
C VAL A 94 -1.99 -1.17 -20.31
N THR A 95 -0.78 -1.46 -20.79
CA THR A 95 -0.48 -1.46 -22.24
C THR A 95 -1.31 -2.51 -22.98
N SER A 96 -1.43 -3.72 -22.43
CA SER A 96 -2.28 -4.77 -23.01
C SER A 96 -3.76 -4.36 -23.05
N GLU A 97 -4.29 -3.77 -21.98
CA GLU A 97 -5.70 -3.34 -21.90
C GLU A 97 -5.99 -2.15 -22.82
N ILE A 98 -5.03 -1.24 -23.00
CA ILE A 98 -5.12 -0.18 -24.00
C ILE A 98 -5.23 -0.78 -25.41
N GLY A 99 -4.39 -1.76 -25.74
CA GLY A 99 -4.42 -2.44 -27.05
C GLY A 99 -5.77 -3.13 -27.30
N LEU A 100 -6.27 -3.87 -26.31
CA LEU A 100 -7.58 -4.52 -26.39
C LEU A 100 -8.72 -3.51 -26.55
N GLY A 101 -8.71 -2.43 -25.76
CA GLY A 101 -9.72 -1.38 -25.84
C GLY A 101 -9.72 -0.68 -27.19
N GLN A 102 -8.55 -0.39 -27.77
CA GLN A 102 -8.44 0.17 -29.12
C GLN A 102 -8.99 -0.78 -30.18
N PHE A 103 -8.64 -2.07 -30.09
CA PHE A 103 -9.20 -3.07 -31.00
C PHE A 103 -10.74 -3.09 -30.93
N GLN A 104 -11.31 -3.11 -29.73
CA GLN A 104 -12.75 -3.07 -29.54
C GLN A 104 -13.40 -1.80 -30.10
N LEU A 105 -12.78 -0.63 -29.90
CA LEU A 105 -13.27 0.65 -30.44
C LEU A 105 -13.31 0.67 -31.97
N THR A 106 -12.30 0.09 -32.62
CA THR A 106 -12.26 -0.03 -34.09
C THR A 106 -13.35 -0.95 -34.65
N HIS A 107 -13.82 -1.91 -33.85
CA HIS A 107 -14.80 -2.94 -34.26
C HIS A 107 -16.19 -2.75 -33.62
N SER A 108 -16.44 -1.62 -32.96
CA SER A 108 -17.73 -1.30 -32.33
C SER A 108 -18.20 0.10 -32.69
N ASN A 109 -19.48 0.42 -32.42
CA ASN A 109 -20.00 1.75 -32.68
C ASN A 109 -19.59 2.72 -31.55
N PRO A 110 -18.72 3.71 -31.82
CA PRO A 110 -18.22 4.64 -30.79
C PRO A 110 -19.28 5.61 -30.27
N GLN A 111 -20.41 5.77 -30.98
CA GLN A 111 -21.50 6.66 -30.58
C GLN A 111 -22.41 6.05 -29.50
N THR A 112 -22.27 4.75 -29.22
CA THR A 112 -23.00 4.10 -28.13
C THR A 112 -22.43 4.52 -26.78
N LEU A 113 -23.24 4.49 -25.73
CA LEU A 113 -22.77 4.72 -24.36
C LEU A 113 -21.62 3.77 -23.98
N ALA A 114 -21.69 2.51 -24.41
CA ALA A 114 -20.62 1.54 -24.22
C ALA A 114 -19.32 1.96 -24.92
N GLY A 115 -19.41 2.42 -26.18
CA GLY A 115 -18.26 2.92 -26.95
C GLY A 115 -17.64 4.17 -26.33
N GLN A 116 -18.46 5.14 -25.89
CA GLN A 116 -17.99 6.36 -25.22
C GLN A 116 -17.30 6.05 -23.89
N ASN A 117 -17.88 5.14 -23.09
CA ASN A 117 -17.29 4.70 -21.83
C ASN A 117 -15.97 3.96 -22.04
N LEU A 118 -15.90 3.11 -23.06
CA LEU A 118 -14.66 2.42 -23.43
C LEU A 118 -13.58 3.42 -23.88
N GLN A 119 -13.93 4.40 -24.72
CA GLN A 119 -13.02 5.46 -25.16
C GLN A 119 -12.49 6.27 -23.97
N LYS A 120 -13.38 6.65 -23.04
CA LYS A 120 -13.00 7.35 -21.82
C LYS A 120 -12.00 6.53 -21.00
N ARG A 121 -12.28 5.23 -20.80
CA ARG A 121 -11.40 4.32 -20.07
C ARG A 121 -10.02 4.18 -20.74
N VAL A 122 -9.98 4.01 -22.07
CA VAL A 122 -8.71 3.95 -22.82
C VAL A 122 -7.91 5.25 -22.67
N ASN A 123 -8.57 6.41 -22.71
CA ASN A 123 -7.90 7.70 -22.50
C ASN A 123 -7.34 7.83 -21.07
N THR A 124 -8.08 7.40 -20.06
CA THR A 124 -7.60 7.34 -18.67
C THR A 124 -6.38 6.43 -18.52
N MET A 125 -6.41 5.24 -19.13
CA MET A 125 -5.27 4.32 -19.09
C MET A 125 -4.02 4.90 -19.79
N ARG A 126 -4.20 5.59 -20.92
CA ARG A 126 -3.10 6.30 -21.60
C ARG A 126 -2.52 7.41 -20.72
N HIS A 127 -3.38 8.22 -20.11
CA HIS A 127 -2.95 9.25 -19.17
C HIS A 127 -2.07 8.67 -18.05
N TYR A 128 -2.57 7.66 -17.32
CA TYR A 128 -1.80 7.05 -16.23
C TYR A 128 -0.56 6.27 -16.67
N LYS A 129 -0.50 5.80 -17.91
CA LYS A 129 0.72 5.20 -18.47
C LYS A 129 1.82 6.25 -18.66
N ASP A 130 1.45 7.49 -19.00
CA ASP A 130 2.38 8.60 -19.22
C ASP A 130 2.65 9.39 -17.92
N THR A 131 1.84 9.20 -16.88
CA THR A 131 2.04 9.80 -15.55
C THR A 131 3.32 9.28 -14.87
N PRO A 132 4.18 10.15 -14.32
CA PRO A 132 5.34 9.75 -13.54
C PRO A 132 4.97 8.84 -12.36
N PHE A 133 5.77 7.80 -12.13
CA PHE A 133 5.55 6.87 -11.01
C PHE A 133 5.46 7.56 -9.65
N ALA A 134 6.21 8.65 -9.46
CA ALA A 134 6.18 9.44 -8.23
C ALA A 134 4.78 10.03 -7.96
N GLU A 135 4.10 10.54 -8.99
CA GLU A 135 2.75 11.11 -8.86
C GLU A 135 1.70 10.03 -8.58
N ILE A 136 1.83 8.85 -9.19
CA ILE A 136 0.97 7.69 -8.90
C ILE A 136 1.16 7.25 -7.44
N THR A 137 2.41 7.23 -6.97
CA THR A 137 2.75 6.89 -5.60
C THR A 137 2.20 7.89 -4.61
N GLU A 138 2.35 9.19 -4.90
CA GLU A 138 1.81 10.28 -4.08
C GLU A 138 0.29 10.21 -3.97
N ALA A 139 -0.42 9.96 -5.07
CA ALA A 139 -1.87 9.80 -5.08
C ALA A 139 -2.32 8.64 -4.17
N VAL A 140 -1.73 7.45 -4.33
CA VAL A 140 -2.08 6.27 -3.52
C VAL A 140 -1.79 6.51 -2.03
N ILE A 141 -0.62 7.08 -1.70
CA ILE A 141 -0.26 7.40 -0.31
C ILE A 141 -1.25 8.41 0.26
N THR A 142 -1.44 9.54 -0.41
CA THR A 142 -2.31 10.63 0.06
C THR A 142 -3.73 10.13 0.30
N ASP A 143 -4.33 9.47 -0.68
CA ASP A 143 -5.68 8.92 -0.55
C ASP A 143 -5.76 7.92 0.61
N SER A 144 -4.76 7.06 0.79
CA SER A 144 -4.74 6.07 1.87
C SER A 144 -4.64 6.70 3.25
N PHE A 145 -3.73 7.66 3.46
CA PHE A 145 -3.53 8.30 4.76
C PHE A 145 -4.68 9.25 5.11
N VAL A 146 -5.24 9.96 4.13
CA VAL A 146 -6.46 10.77 4.34
C VAL A 146 -7.61 9.87 4.79
N GLN A 147 -7.83 8.72 4.15
CA GLN A 147 -8.89 7.80 4.56
C GLN A 147 -8.56 7.09 5.89
N ALA A 148 -7.30 6.78 6.17
CA ALA A 148 -6.86 6.19 7.44
C ALA A 148 -7.22 7.11 8.61
N SER A 149 -6.94 8.41 8.48
CA SER A 149 -7.31 9.40 9.49
C SER A 149 -8.82 9.63 9.54
N ALA A 150 -9.45 9.93 8.40
CA ALA A 150 -10.85 10.34 8.36
C ALA A 150 -11.85 9.23 8.69
N ARG A 151 -11.56 7.98 8.33
CA ARG A 151 -12.49 6.84 8.51
C ARG A 151 -12.12 5.93 9.66
N PHE A 152 -10.83 5.74 9.90
CA PHE A 152 -10.33 4.74 10.85
C PHE A 152 -9.66 5.39 12.08
N GLY A 153 -9.66 6.73 12.16
CA GLY A 153 -9.19 7.47 13.32
C GLY A 153 -7.69 7.38 13.56
N ALA A 154 -6.90 7.04 12.54
CA ALA A 154 -5.45 6.95 12.67
C ALA A 154 -4.84 8.33 12.94
N ASP A 155 -3.93 8.40 13.92
CA ASP A 155 -3.09 9.57 14.11
C ASP A 155 -1.96 9.55 13.08
N ILE A 156 -2.03 10.49 12.14
CA ILE A 156 -1.04 10.68 11.08
C ILE A 156 -0.10 11.87 11.38
N GLY A 157 -0.29 12.55 12.52
CA GLY A 157 0.48 13.72 12.93
C GLY A 157 0.50 14.83 11.87
N ASN A 158 1.64 15.53 11.78
CA ASN A 158 1.88 16.58 10.78
C ASN A 158 2.34 16.00 9.43
N PHE A 159 1.72 14.93 8.91
CA PHE A 159 2.20 14.32 7.65
C PHE A 159 2.24 15.34 6.48
N ASP A 160 3.39 15.43 5.83
CA ASP A 160 3.60 16.26 4.64
C ASP A 160 3.17 15.48 3.40
N PHE A 161 1.93 15.69 2.98
CA PHE A 161 1.32 15.02 1.84
C PHE A 161 2.02 15.34 0.52
N ILE A 162 2.55 16.56 0.36
CA ILE A 162 3.23 16.99 -0.88
C ILE A 162 4.51 16.18 -1.09
N ASN A 163 5.27 15.94 -0.02
CA ASN A 163 6.53 15.21 -0.12
C ASN A 163 6.41 13.72 0.31
N CYS A 164 5.21 13.28 0.71
CA CYS A 164 4.94 11.94 1.23
C CYS A 164 5.95 11.51 2.31
N ARG A 165 6.08 12.34 3.36
CA ARG A 165 7.00 12.15 4.49
C ARG A 165 6.39 12.73 5.79
N PRO A 166 6.88 12.36 6.98
CA PRO A 166 6.53 13.06 8.21
C PRO A 166 6.86 14.55 8.07
N GLY A 167 5.96 15.43 8.50
CA GLY A 167 6.27 16.85 8.61
C GLY A 167 7.16 17.15 9.79
N ASN A 168 7.75 18.34 9.73
CA ASN A 168 8.62 18.89 10.77
C ASN A 168 7.82 19.46 11.94
#